data_AF-A0A0G4B204-F1
#
_entry.id   AF-A0A0G4B204-F1
#
_cell.length_a   1.000
_cell.length_b   1.000
_cell.length_c   1.000
_cell.angle_alpha   90.00
_cell.angle_beta   90.00
_cell.angle_gamma   90.00
#
_symmetry.space_group_name_H-M   'P 1'
#
loop_
_entity.id
_entity.type
_entity.pdbx_description
1 polymer ?
#
loop_
_entity_poly.entity_id
_entity_poly.type
_entity_poly.pdbx_seq_one_letter_code
_entity_poly.pdbx_strand_id
1 'polypeptide(L)'
;MALEWTKIVHNMSTVQLKVTISNRLQILLKNQAENLGLSMAAYVKNLIIEDIKKNDFPSKIASQKIEKSYESAIKNKKSAKKIDNLDKFFTNL
;
A
#
# COMPACT_ATOMS: atom_id res chain seq x y z
N MET A 1 25.85 5.87 16.47
CA MET A 1 24.85 4.78 16.61
C MET A 1 23.64 5.14 15.73
N ALA A 2 23.79 5.01 14.41
CA ALA A 2 22.80 5.39 13.40
C ALA A 2 22.76 4.33 12.28
N LEU A 3 22.78 3.06 12.70
CA LEU A 3 22.67 1.88 11.86
C LEU A 3 21.38 1.21 12.34
N GLU A 4 20.36 1.08 11.49
CA GLU A 4 19.25 0.10 11.58
C GLU A 4 18.10 0.59 10.64
N TRP A 5 17.75 1.88 10.67
CA TRP A 5 16.59 2.40 9.91
C TRP A 5 16.78 2.51 8.38
N THR A 6 18.02 2.53 7.89
CA THR A 6 18.31 2.56 6.44
C THR A 6 18.22 1.18 5.77
N LYS A 7 18.16 0.08 6.53
CA LYS A 7 18.09 -1.29 5.99
C LYS A 7 16.68 -1.71 5.52
N ILE A 8 15.63 -1.03 5.99
CA ILE A 8 14.24 -1.41 5.69
C ILE A 8 13.83 -1.03 4.25
N VAL A 9 14.47 -0.01 3.66
CA VAL A 9 14.03 0.58 2.38
C VAL A 9 14.79 0.02 1.15
N HIS A 10 15.85 -0.78 1.35
CA HIS A 10 16.74 -1.24 0.26
C HIS A 10 16.84 -2.77 0.07
N ASN A 11 15.92 -3.56 0.61
CA ASN A 11 15.85 -4.97 0.20
C ASN A 11 15.13 -5.05 -1.16
N MET A 12 15.88 -4.90 -2.26
CA MET A 12 15.43 -5.29 -3.59
C MET A 12 15.32 -6.83 -3.68
N SER A 13 14.49 -7.44 -2.82
CA SER A 13 14.25 -8.88 -2.87
C SER A 13 13.40 -9.20 -4.09
N THR A 14 14.04 -9.75 -5.13
CA THR A 14 13.33 -10.36 -6.24
C THR A 14 12.78 -11.71 -5.79
N VAL A 15 11.47 -11.91 -5.91
CA VAL A 15 10.81 -13.20 -5.63
C VAL A 15 10.43 -13.86 -6.97
N GLN A 16 10.74 -15.15 -7.12
CA GLN A 16 10.34 -15.93 -8.29
C GLN A 16 8.98 -16.60 -8.03
N LEU A 17 8.01 -16.33 -8.91
CA LEU A 17 6.70 -17.00 -8.91
C LEU A 17 6.70 -18.16 -9.91
N LYS A 18 6.48 -19.38 -9.43
CA LYS A 18 6.25 -20.57 -10.26
C LYS A 18 4.84 -21.09 -10.00
N VAL A 19 4.04 -21.20 -11.07
CA VAL A 19 2.66 -21.66 -11.01
C VAL A 19 2.40 -22.71 -12.07
N THR A 20 1.58 -23.71 -11.72
CA THR A 20 1.05 -24.68 -12.68
C THR A 20 -0.33 -24.20 -13.12
N ILE A 21 -0.52 -24.07 -14.43
CA ILE A 21 -1.79 -23.62 -15.02
C ILE A 21 -2.23 -24.60 -16.11
N SER A 22 -3.51 -24.55 -16.48
CA SER A 22 -4.01 -25.36 -17.59
C SER A 22 -3.42 -24.89 -18.92
N ASN A 23 -3.27 -25.82 -19.88
CA ASN A 23 -2.78 -25.50 -21.22
C ASN A 23 -3.62 -24.41 -21.90
N ARG A 24 -4.95 -24.47 -21.73
CA ARG A 24 -5.87 -23.47 -22.29
C ARG A 24 -5.57 -22.06 -21.74
N LEU A 25 -5.32 -21.93 -20.44
CA LEU A 25 -5.00 -20.64 -19.83
C LEU A 25 -3.65 -20.12 -20.31
N GLN A 26 -2.65 -21.00 -20.46
CA GLN A 26 -1.34 -20.62 -20.99
C GLN A 26 -1.46 -20.03 -22.40
N ILE A 27 -2.22 -20.66 -23.29
CA ILE A 27 -2.44 -20.18 -24.66
C ILE A 27 -3.13 -18.81 -24.66
N LEU A 28 -4.17 -18.64 -23.84
CA LEU A 28 -4.88 -17.36 -23.74
C LEU A 28 -3.97 -16.22 -23.25
N LEU A 29 -3.18 -16.47 -22.20
CA LEU A 29 -2.23 -15.48 -21.67
C LEU A 29 -1.13 -15.13 -22.68
N LYS A 30 -0.62 -16.12 -23.42
CA LYS A 30 0.38 -15.92 -24.45
C LYS A 30 -0.16 -15.05 -25.60
N ASN A 31 -1.32 -15.37 -26.14
CA ASN A 31 -1.93 -14.61 -27.25
C ASN A 31 -2.21 -13.16 -26.84
N GLN A 32 -2.70 -12.93 -25.61
CA GLN A 32 -2.94 -11.57 -25.11
C GLN A 32 -1.64 -10.79 -24.92
N ALA A 33 -0.58 -11.43 -24.41
CA ALA A 33 0.72 -10.80 -24.27
C ALA A 33 1.32 -10.43 -25.64
N GLU A 34 1.24 -11.32 -26.63
CA GLU A 34 1.74 -11.10 -27.99
C GLU A 34 1.01 -9.94 -28.70
N ASN A 35 -0.31 -9.85 -28.55
CA ASN A 35 -1.09 -8.72 -29.08
C ASN A 35 -0.65 -7.36 -28.52
N LEU A 36 -0.02 -7.35 -27.34
CA LEU A 36 0.50 -6.16 -26.68
C LEU A 36 2.02 -5.98 -26.88
N GLY A 37 2.67 -6.86 -27.64
CA GLY A 37 4.13 -6.86 -27.80
C GLY A 37 4.90 -7.17 -26.50
N LEU A 38 4.26 -7.86 -25.55
CA LEU A 38 4.82 -8.19 -24.23
C LEU A 38 5.21 -9.66 -24.13
N SER A 39 6.13 -9.96 -23.22
CA SER A 39 6.31 -11.34 -22.77
C SER A 39 5.14 -11.76 -21.87
N MET A 40 4.81 -13.06 -21.86
CA MET A 40 3.77 -13.61 -20.98
C MET A 40 4.03 -13.28 -19.50
N ALA A 41 5.29 -13.29 -19.07
CA ALA A 41 5.67 -12.95 -17.70
C ALA A 41 5.38 -11.47 -17.37
N ALA A 42 5.68 -10.56 -18.30
CA ALA A 42 5.37 -9.14 -18.12
C ALA A 42 3.86 -8.89 -18.06
N TYR A 43 3.10 -9.57 -18.92
CA TYR A 43 1.65 -9.50 -18.93
C TYR A 43 1.04 -10.01 -17.61
N VAL A 44 1.45 -11.19 -17.14
CA VAL A 44 1.00 -11.75 -15.86
C VAL A 44 1.36 -10.84 -14.68
N LYS A 45 2.57 -10.27 -14.66
CA LYS A 45 2.96 -9.29 -13.64
C LYS A 45 2.02 -8.09 -13.64
N ASN A 46 1.65 -7.57 -14.80
CA ASN A 46 0.72 -6.45 -14.90
C ASN A 46 -0.68 -6.81 -14.36
N LEU A 47 -1.21 -7.99 -14.70
CA LEU A 47 -2.48 -8.46 -14.16
C LEU A 47 -2.48 -8.53 -12.63
N ILE A 48 -1.40 -9.04 -12.03
CA ILE A 48 -1.24 -9.09 -10.56
C ILE A 48 -1.21 -7.67 -9.97
N ILE A 49 -0.46 -6.75 -10.58
CA ILE A 49 -0.40 -5.36 -10.10
C ILE A 49 -1.77 -4.69 -10.16
N GLU A 50 -2.49 -4.84 -11.27
CA GLU A 50 -3.81 -4.23 -11.44
C GLU A 50 -4.86 -4.85 -10.52
N ASP A 51 -4.77 -6.14 -10.21
CA ASP A 51 -5.63 -6.80 -9.22
C ASP A 51 -5.34 -6.30 -7.80
N ILE A 52 -4.07 -6.19 -7.43
CA ILE A 52 -3.67 -5.65 -6.12
C ILE A 52 -4.03 -4.17 -6.00
N LYS A 53 -3.94 -3.37 -7.06
CA LYS A 53 -4.36 -1.95 -7.00
C LYS A 53 -5.86 -1.77 -6.72
N LYS A 54 -6.70 -2.71 -7.17
CA LYS A 54 -8.16 -2.68 -6.93
C LYS A 54 -8.53 -2.98 -5.49
N ASN A 55 -7.72 -3.80 -4.83
CA ASN A 55 -7.84 -4.03 -3.41
C ASN A 55 -7.05 -2.92 -2.72
N ASP A 56 -7.71 -2.00 -2.01
CA ASP A 56 -6.99 -1.03 -1.16
C ASP A 56 -5.94 -1.81 -0.38
N PHE A 57 -4.67 -1.52 -0.67
CA PHE A 57 -3.51 -2.11 0.00
C PHE A 57 -3.85 -2.12 1.48
N PRO A 58 -3.81 -3.26 2.20
CA PRO A 58 -4.47 -3.37 3.49
C PRO A 58 -4.03 -2.19 4.34
N SER A 59 -4.91 -1.18 4.44
CA SER A 59 -4.72 -0.07 5.34
C SER A 59 -4.85 -0.79 6.66
N LYS A 60 -3.70 -1.10 7.29
CA LYS A 60 -3.68 -1.85 8.53
C LYS A 60 -4.81 -1.29 9.37
N ILE A 61 -5.83 -2.13 9.65
CA ILE A 61 -6.99 -1.70 10.40
C ILE A 61 -6.42 -1.00 11.63
N ALA A 62 -6.79 0.26 11.81
CA ALA A 62 -6.25 1.05 12.90
C ALA A 62 -6.45 0.23 14.18
N SER A 63 -5.42 0.15 15.04
CA SER A 63 -5.61 -0.58 16.30
C SER A 63 -6.84 -0.02 17.02
N GLN A 64 -7.56 -0.83 17.78
CA GLN A 64 -8.73 -0.37 18.54
C GLN A 64 -8.43 0.88 19.39
N LYS A 65 -7.16 1.05 19.82
CA LYS A 65 -6.68 2.25 20.50
C LYS A 65 -6.73 3.50 19.61
N ILE A 66 -6.26 3.40 18.36
CA ILE A 66 -6.30 4.50 17.39
C ILE A 66 -7.73 4.80 16.98
N GLU A 67 -8.57 3.79 16.73
CA GLU A 67 -9.98 3.99 16.39
C GLU A 67 -10.72 4.75 17.50
N LYS A 68 -10.59 4.31 18.77
CA LYS A 68 -11.19 5.00 19.92
C LYS A 68 -10.66 6.42 20.11
N SER A 69 -9.36 6.64 19.89
CA SER A 69 -8.75 7.97 19.98
C SER A 69 -9.29 8.89 18.90
N TYR A 70 -9.45 8.38 17.68
CA TYR A 70 -10.02 9.11 16.55
C TYR A 70 -11.49 9.45 16.76
N GLU A 71 -12.31 8.49 17.21
CA GLU A 71 -13.71 8.74 17.57
C GLU A 71 -13.84 9.82 18.65
N SER A 72 -12.99 9.77 19.67
CA SER A 72 -12.96 10.77 20.74
C SER A 72 -12.56 12.15 20.20
N ALA A 73 -11.58 12.21 19.29
CA ALA A 73 -11.17 13.45 18.65
C ALA A 73 -12.28 14.05 17.78
N ILE A 74 -13.04 13.24 17.03
CA ILE A 74 -14.20 13.71 16.25
C ILE A 74 -15.28 14.26 17.18
N LYS A 75 -15.64 13.54 18.25
CA LYS A 75 -16.65 13.98 19.22
C LYS A 75 -16.28 15.32 19.85
N ASN A 76 -15.00 15.49 20.18
CA ASN A 76 -14.45 16.72 20.77
C ASN A 76 -14.07 17.80 19.75
N LYS A 77 -14.30 17.58 18.45
CA LYS A 77 -14.00 18.59 17.42
C LYS A 77 -14.80 19.87 17.62
N LYS A 78 -16.04 19.75 18.11
CA LYS A 78 -16.90 20.92 18.40
C LYS A 78 -16.42 21.76 19.57
N SER A 79 -15.64 21.19 20.50
CA SER A 79 -15.05 21.90 21.63
C SER A 79 -13.61 22.36 21.36
N ALA A 80 -13.12 22.19 20.13
CA ALA A 80 -11.80 22.65 19.74
C ALA A 80 -11.72 24.18 19.80
N LYS A 81 -10.67 24.69 20.46
CA LYS A 81 -10.36 26.11 20.45
C LYS A 81 -9.60 26.45 19.18
N LYS A 82 -10.04 27.51 18.50
CA LYS A 82 -9.27 28.11 17.41
C LYS A 82 -8.02 28.76 18.00
N ILE A 83 -6.89 28.54 17.35
CA ILE A 83 -5.60 29.10 17.76
C ILE A 83 -5.14 30.04 16.67
N ASP A 84 -4.96 31.31 17.03
CA ASP A 84 -4.62 32.36 16.07
C ASP A 84 -3.09 32.52 15.87
N ASN A 85 -2.29 31.94 16.77
CA ASN A 85 -0.82 31.94 16.66
C ASN A 85 -0.28 30.54 16.94
N LEU A 86 0.17 29.87 15.87
CA LEU A 86 0.70 28.50 15.90
C LEU A 86 2.00 28.42 16.71
N ASP A 87 2.93 29.36 16.51
CA ASP A 87 4.26 29.33 17.13
C ASP A 87 4.18 29.43 18.66
N LYS A 88 3.30 30.31 19.16
CA LYS A 88 3.05 30.45 20.61
C LYS A 88 2.39 29.23 21.21
N PHE A 89 1.55 28.52 20.45
CA PHE A 89 0.90 27.30 20.92
C PHE A 89 1.89 26.14 21.07
N PHE A 90 2.75 25.93 20.07
CA PHE A 90 3.75 24.85 20.13
C PHE A 90 4.87 25.12 21.15
N THR A 91 5.14 26.39 21.47
CA THR A 91 6.10 26.75 22.53
C THR A 91 5.61 26.37 23.94
N ASN A 92 4.29 26.21 24.12
CA ASN A 92 3.64 25.93 25.41
C ASN A 92 3.03 24.51 25.47
N LEU A 93 3.40 23.62 24.54
CA LEU A 93 2.94 22.23 24.46
C LEU A 93 3.85 21.29 25.25
#